data_AF-A0A2V5PKA8-F1
#
_entry.id   AF-A0A2V5PKA8-F1
#
_cell.length_a   1.000
_cell.length_b   1.000
_cell.length_c   1.000
_cell.angle_alpha   90.00
_cell.angle_beta   90.00
_cell.angle_gamma   90.00
#
_symmetry.space_group_name_H-M   'P 1'
#
loop_
_entity.id
_entity.type
_entity.pdbx_description
1 polymer ?
#
loop_
_entity_poly.entity_id
_entity_poly.type
_entity_poly.pdbx_seq_one_letter_code
_entity_poly.pdbx_strand_id
1 'polypeptide(L)'
;KAQLLAHRLAQLKDVGTVKHFHISMAKMNNVEIALDAARTARDILGGVGILDEHQCFRHMYNLESVKTYEGTHDVHLLILGE
;
A
#
# COMPACT_ATOMS: atom_id res chain seq x y z
N LYS A 1 -10.17 0.69 -5.35
CA LYS A 1 -10.60 0.81 -3.93
C LYS A 1 -9.66 1.70 -3.10
N ALA A 2 -8.33 1.58 -3.20
CA ALA A 2 -7.34 2.44 -2.51
C ALA A 2 -7.38 3.95 -2.87
N GLN A 3 -7.77 4.30 -4.10
CA GLN A 3 -7.72 5.67 -4.61
C GLN A 3 -8.64 6.65 -3.87
N LEU A 4 -9.82 6.21 -3.43
CA LEU A 4 -10.77 7.08 -2.73
C LEU A 4 -10.25 7.48 -1.34
N LEU A 5 -9.55 6.57 -0.66
CA LEU A 5 -8.93 6.86 0.64
C LEU A 5 -7.80 7.90 0.48
N ALA A 6 -6.97 7.76 -0.55
CA ALA A 6 -5.96 8.75 -0.88
C ALA A 6 -6.56 10.11 -1.25
N HIS A 7 -7.64 10.12 -2.04
CA HIS A 7 -8.34 11.35 -2.40
C HIS A 7 -8.93 12.05 -1.17
N ARG A 8 -9.58 11.30 -0.28
CA ARG A 8 -10.12 11.85 0.96
C ARG A 8 -9.02 12.38 1.89
N LEU A 9 -7.91 11.67 2.00
CA LEU A 9 -6.76 12.12 2.78
C LEU A 9 -6.21 13.45 2.25
N ALA A 10 -6.11 13.61 0.93
CA ALA A 10 -5.69 14.86 0.30
C ALA A 10 -6.64 16.01 0.66
N GLN A 11 -7.95 15.82 0.51
CA GLN A 11 -8.94 16.84 0.90
C GLN A 11 -8.82 17.26 2.37
N LEU A 12 -8.65 16.30 3.29
CA LEU A 12 -8.47 16.58 4.72
C LEU A 12 -7.17 17.35 5.00
N LYS A 13 -6.11 17.05 4.26
CA LYS A 13 -4.83 17.74 4.35
C LYS A 13 -4.93 19.18 3.85
N ASP A 14 -5.63 19.41 2.74
CA ASP A 14 -5.80 20.74 2.15
C ASP A 14 -6.54 21.70 3.08
N VAL A 15 -7.55 21.22 3.81
CA VAL A 15 -8.28 22.03 4.81
C VAL A 15 -7.64 22.02 6.21
N GLY A 16 -6.45 21.42 6.37
CA GLY A 16 -5.71 21.40 7.63
C GLY A 16 -6.33 20.54 8.75
N THR A 17 -7.25 19.63 8.43
CA THR A 17 -7.96 18.79 9.42
C THR A 17 -7.44 17.36 9.49
N VAL A 18 -6.42 17.02 8.71
CA VAL A 18 -5.78 15.70 8.75
C VAL A 18 -5.23 15.37 10.16
N LYS A 19 -5.27 14.10 10.52
CA LYS A 19 -4.79 13.55 11.79
C LYS A 19 -3.83 12.40 11.49
N HIS A 20 -2.94 12.06 12.42
CA HIS A 20 -1.93 11.00 12.21
C HIS A 20 -2.57 9.64 11.88
N PHE A 21 -3.71 9.31 12.52
CA PHE A 21 -4.43 8.06 12.25
C PHE A 21 -5.03 8.01 10.83
N HIS A 22 -5.42 9.15 10.25
CA HIS A 22 -5.85 9.21 8.85
C HIS A 22 -4.71 8.83 7.89
N ILE A 23 -3.49 9.29 8.18
CA ILE A 23 -2.30 8.96 7.39
C ILE A 23 -1.95 7.47 7.54
N SER A 24 -1.99 6.96 8.78
CA SER A 24 -1.72 5.54 9.08
C SER A 24 -2.69 4.61 8.37
N MET A 25 -3.99 4.92 8.41
CA MET A 25 -5.03 4.17 7.69
C MET A 25 -4.75 4.14 6.19
N ALA A 26 -4.44 5.30 5.60
CA ALA A 26 -4.20 5.42 4.17
C ALA A 26 -2.96 4.64 3.71
N LYS A 27 -1.84 4.75 4.42
CA LYS A 27 -0.61 4.01 4.12
C LYS A 27 -0.87 2.51 4.21
N MET A 28 -1.37 2.04 5.35
CA MET A 28 -1.61 0.63 5.62
C MET A 28 -2.52 -0.01 4.56
N ASN A 29 -3.69 0.58 4.32
CA ASN A 29 -4.66 0.06 3.37
C ASN A 29 -4.14 0.07 1.92
N ASN A 30 -3.49 1.15 1.49
CA ASN A 30 -3.09 1.28 0.10
C ASN A 30 -1.92 0.39 -0.26
N VAL A 31 -0.97 0.22 0.66
CA VAL A 31 0.17 -0.68 0.46
C VAL A 31 -0.29 -2.14 0.44
N GLU A 32 -1.22 -2.54 1.32
CA GLU A 32 -1.78 -3.90 1.30
C GLU A 32 -2.46 -4.21 -0.05
N ILE A 33 -3.36 -3.33 -0.50
CA ILE A 33 -4.06 -3.50 -1.77
C ILE A 33 -3.09 -3.54 -2.95
N ALA A 34 -2.03 -2.72 -2.93
CA ALA A 34 -1.02 -2.70 -3.98
C ALA A 34 -0.21 -4.01 -4.00
N LEU A 35 0.20 -4.51 -2.84
CA LEU A 35 0.97 -5.76 -2.72
C LEU A 35 0.15 -6.96 -3.19
N ASP A 36 -1.12 -7.04 -2.80
CA ASP A 36 -2.03 -8.08 -3.27
C ASP A 36 -2.23 -8.01 -4.79
N ALA A 37 -2.41 -6.81 -5.34
CA ALA A 37 -2.52 -6.63 -6.79
C ALA A 37 -1.25 -7.08 -7.53
N ALA A 38 -0.06 -6.79 -6.99
CA ALA A 38 1.20 -7.23 -7.57
C ALA A 38 1.37 -8.76 -7.49
N ARG A 39 0.95 -9.38 -6.39
CA ARG A 39 0.93 -10.85 -6.22
C ARG A 39 0.00 -11.52 -7.22
N THR A 40 -1.22 -10.99 -7.39
CA THR A 40 -2.18 -11.47 -8.39
C THR A 40 -1.63 -11.31 -9.81
N ALA A 41 -0.99 -10.18 -10.14
CA ALA A 41 -0.39 -9.97 -11.45
C ALA A 41 0.73 -10.98 -11.75
N ARG A 42 1.60 -11.26 -10.76
CA ARG A 42 2.64 -12.28 -10.89
C ARG A 42 2.04 -13.67 -11.09
N ASP A 43 0.98 -13.99 -10.37
CA ASP A 43 0.29 -15.28 -10.47
C ASP A 43 -0.35 -15.49 -11.86
N ILE A 44 -1.04 -14.47 -12.40
CA ILE A 44 -1.61 -14.48 -13.76
C ILE A 44 -0.54 -14.77 -14.82
N LEU A 45 0.68 -14.23 -14.63
CA LEU A 45 1.79 -14.40 -15.56
C LEU A 45 2.58 -15.71 -15.35
N GLY A 46 2.32 -16.45 -14.26
CA GLY A 46 2.98 -17.72 -13.98
C GLY A 46 4.51 -17.63 -14.05
N GLY A 47 5.12 -18.54 -14.81
CA GLY A 47 6.58 -18.63 -14.95
C GLY A 47 7.22 -17.44 -15.68
N VAL A 48 6.52 -16.75 -16.59
CA VAL A 48 7.07 -15.53 -17.21
C VAL A 48 6.99 -14.34 -16.25
N GLY A 49 6.12 -14.41 -15.24
CA GLY A 49 5.96 -13.38 -14.23
C GLY A 49 7.17 -13.17 -13.32
N ILE A 50 8.19 -14.04 -13.35
CA ILE A 50 9.44 -13.87 -12.59
C ILE A 50 10.59 -13.27 -13.43
N LEU A 51 10.39 -13.11 -14.73
CA LEU A 51 11.41 -12.60 -15.64
C LEU A 51 11.46 -11.07 -15.58
N ASP A 52 12.62 -10.48 -15.85
CA ASP A 52 12.82 -9.02 -15.76
C ASP A 52 12.04 -8.26 -16.85
N GLU A 53 11.68 -8.91 -17.96
CA GLU A 53 10.78 -8.35 -18.98
C GLU A 53 9.38 -8.03 -18.43
N HIS A 54 8.97 -8.68 -17.34
CA HIS A 54 7.69 -8.48 -16.68
C HIS A 54 7.86 -7.85 -15.29
N GLN A 55 7.50 -6.58 -15.20
CA GLN A 55 7.76 -5.73 -14.03
C GLN A 55 6.95 -6.13 -12.77
N CYS A 56 6.01 -7.07 -12.86
CA CYS A 56 5.15 -7.47 -11.74
C CYS A 56 5.96 -8.01 -10.55
N PHE A 57 7.00 -8.82 -10.78
CA PHE A 57 7.83 -9.37 -9.71
C PHE A 57 8.65 -8.29 -9.02
N ARG A 58 9.27 -7.39 -9.81
CA ARG A 58 9.98 -6.23 -9.27
C ARG A 58 9.06 -5.35 -8.41
N HIS A 59 7.85 -5.07 -8.89
CA HIS A 59 6.87 -4.29 -8.13
C HIS A 59 6.43 -5.00 -6.84
N MET A 60 6.20 -6.32 -6.89
CA MET A 60 5.87 -7.12 -5.70
C MET A 60 6.96 -7.01 -4.63
N TYR A 61 8.24 -7.20 -4.99
CA TYR A 61 9.36 -7.08 -4.04
C TYR A 61 9.55 -5.67 -3.50
N ASN A 62 9.39 -4.66 -4.34
CA ASN A 62 9.45 -3.27 -3.88
C ASN A 62 8.32 -2.97 -2.86
N LEU A 63 7.13 -3.54 -3.07
CA LEU A 63 5.99 -3.33 -2.17
C LEU A 63 6.15 -4.04 -0.82
N GLU A 64 6.85 -5.17 -0.75
CA GLU A 64 7.23 -5.78 0.55
C GLU A 64 8.06 -4.80 1.39
N SER A 65 9.00 -4.11 0.75
CA SER A 65 9.82 -3.08 1.42
C SER A 65 8.96 -1.90 1.89
N VAL A 66 8.06 -1.40 1.04
CA VAL A 66 7.14 -0.30 1.37
C VAL A 66 6.15 -0.68 2.48
N LYS A 67 5.80 -1.96 2.62
CA LYS A 67 4.94 -2.46 3.72
C LYS A 67 5.66 -2.34 5.07
N THR A 68 6.99 -2.44 5.09
CA THR A 68 7.81 -2.41 6.31
C THR A 68 8.26 -1.01 6.69
N TYR A 69 8.76 -0.22 5.75
CA TYR A 69 9.29 1.11 6.04
C TYR A 69 8.14 2.12 6.31
N GLU A 70 8.46 3.23 6.99
CA GLU A 70 7.50 4.28 7.40
C GLU A 70 6.34 3.77 8.31
N GLY A 71 6.62 2.72 9.07
CA GLY A 71 5.65 2.03 9.95
C GLY A 71 5.19 0.71 9.35
N THR A 72 5.34 -0.38 10.10
CA THR A 72 4.86 -1.70 9.67
C THR A 72 3.32 -1.73 9.63
N HIS A 73 2.75 -2.72 8.96
CA HIS A 73 1.30 -2.94 8.96
C HIS A 73 0.75 -3.01 10.39
N ASP A 74 1.41 -3.76 11.28
CA ASP A 74 0.99 -3.94 12.67
C ASP A 74 1.11 -2.64 13.49
N VAL A 75 2.15 -1.84 13.26
CA VAL A 75 2.30 -0.54 13.92
C VAL A 75 1.15 0.40 13.54
N HIS A 76 0.76 0.44 12.26
CA HIS A 76 -0.41 1.23 11.86
C HIS A 76 -1.73 0.68 12.43
N LEU A 77 -1.85 -0.64 12.61
CA LEU A 77 -3.00 -1.23 13.28
C LEU A 77 -3.12 -0.77 14.73
N LEU A 78 -1.99 -0.70 15.46
CA LEU A 78 -1.95 -0.18 16.83
C LEU A 78 -2.39 1.28 16.89
N ILE A 79 -1.89 2.14 16.00
CA ILE A 79 -2.27 3.56 15.92
C ILE A 79 -3.78 3.75 15.66
N LEU A 80 -4.43 2.79 15.00
CA LEU A 80 -5.87 2.83 14.74
C LEU A 80 -6.71 2.26 15.90
N GLY A 81 -6.10 1.46 16.77
CA GLY A 81 -6.75 0.87 17.94
C GLY A 81 -6.68 1.73 19.20
N GLU A 82 -5.82 2.75 19.21
CA GLU A 82 -5.74 3.81 20.24
C GLU A 82 -6.88 4.84 20.10
#